data_AF-A0A7X6PRS0-F1
#
_entry.id   AF-A0A7X6PRS0-F1
#
_cell.length_a   1.000
_cell.length_b   1.000
_cell.length_c   1.000
_cell.angle_alpha   90.00
_cell.angle_beta   90.00
_cell.angle_gamma   90.00
#
_symmetry.space_group_name_H-M   'P 1'
#
loop_
_entity.id
_entity.type
_entity.pdbx_description
1 polymer ?
#
loop_
_entity_poly.entity_id
_entity_poly.type
_entity_poly.pdbx_seq_one_letter_code
_entity_poly.pdbx_strand_id
1 'polypeptide(L)'
;QADLRVKRNEAMINKLNALGYQITPFEFRRYGVDQTVLGRVHMALWLVEYAGFPSIKEAFRRLLNEGCPAFVPREKHTVEEVAGAIAKSGGVTVLAHPQQYRWCEDINSPETTQSLTRCFSDCQSMGVLGVECFHGQASQEESQLMSEVAKGLGMICTAGSDSHGRDDQHAHMYEGGTVFNLD
;
A
#
# COMPACT_ATOMS: atom_id res chain seq x y z
N GLN A 1 -8.99 -11.12 -9.10
CA GLN A 1 -8.01 -10.93 -8.01
C GLN A 1 -7.93 -12.08 -7.02
N ALA A 2 -9.04 -12.66 -6.54
CA ALA A 2 -9.01 -13.80 -5.61
C ALA A 2 -8.19 -15.00 -6.16
N ASP A 3 -8.40 -15.37 -7.42
CA ASP A 3 -7.69 -16.48 -8.08
C ASP A 3 -6.17 -16.24 -8.21
N LEU A 4 -5.74 -15.05 -8.64
CA LEU A 4 -4.31 -14.69 -8.74
C LEU A 4 -3.61 -14.73 -7.37
N ARG A 5 -4.31 -14.35 -6.30
CA ARG A 5 -3.76 -14.41 -4.94
C ARG A 5 -3.64 -15.85 -4.43
N VAL A 6 -4.64 -16.70 -4.70
CA VAL A 6 -4.57 -18.14 -4.37
C VAL A 6 -3.39 -18.79 -5.07
N LYS A 7 -3.27 -18.59 -6.39
CA LYS A 7 -2.13 -19.09 -7.19
C LYS A 7 -0.78 -18.61 -6.66
N ARG A 8 -0.67 -17.32 -6.30
CA ARG A 8 0.56 -16.78 -5.70
C ARG A 8 0.86 -17.43 -4.35
N ASN A 9 -0.13 -17.61 -3.50
CA ASN A 9 0.05 -18.24 -2.20
C ASN A 9 0.47 -19.72 -2.36
N GLU A 10 -0.11 -20.46 -3.30
CA GLU A 10 0.31 -21.82 -3.64
C GLU A 10 1.77 -21.88 -4.12
N ALA A 11 2.17 -20.95 -5.01
CA ALA A 11 3.55 -20.86 -5.47
C ALA A 11 4.54 -20.58 -4.33
N MET A 12 4.17 -19.70 -3.38
CA MET A 12 4.98 -19.43 -2.19
C MET A 12 5.05 -20.64 -1.25
N ILE A 13 3.94 -21.36 -1.04
CA ILE A 13 3.92 -22.62 -0.28
C ILE A 13 4.87 -23.65 -0.91
N ASN A 14 4.84 -23.81 -2.23
CA ASN A 14 5.72 -24.74 -2.93
C ASN A 14 7.20 -24.37 -2.74
N LYS A 15 7.54 -23.08 -2.78
CA LYS A 15 8.90 -22.61 -2.49
C LYS A 15 9.31 -22.89 -1.04
N LEU A 16 8.42 -22.67 -0.07
CA LEU A 16 8.68 -23.01 1.33
C LEU A 16 8.90 -24.51 1.52
N ASN A 17 8.07 -25.35 0.90
CA ASN A 17 8.22 -26.81 0.92
C ASN A 17 9.55 -27.26 0.32
N ALA A 18 9.99 -26.63 -0.79
CA ALA A 18 11.29 -26.91 -1.40
C ALA A 18 12.48 -26.53 -0.51
N LEU A 19 12.28 -25.62 0.46
CA LEU A 19 13.27 -25.24 1.47
C LEU A 19 13.20 -26.10 2.75
N GLY A 20 12.32 -27.11 2.77
CA GLY A 20 12.12 -28.03 3.89
C GLY A 20 11.01 -27.64 4.86
N TYR A 21 10.31 -26.53 4.63
CA TYR A 21 9.19 -26.08 5.45
C TYR A 21 7.88 -26.68 4.95
N GLN A 22 7.49 -27.84 5.49
CA GLN A 22 6.35 -28.66 5.05
C GLN A 22 4.98 -28.04 5.42
N ILE A 23 4.66 -26.87 4.86
CA ILE A 23 3.37 -26.21 5.05
C ILE A 23 2.33 -26.78 4.10
N THR A 24 1.20 -27.24 4.64
CA THR A 24 0.08 -27.68 3.82
C THR A 24 -0.89 -26.53 3.52
N PRO A 25 -1.56 -26.53 2.36
CA PRO A 25 -2.62 -25.56 2.07
C PRO A 25 -3.76 -25.57 3.11
N PHE A 26 -4.01 -26.72 3.75
CA PHE A 26 -5.02 -26.85 4.79
C PHE A 26 -4.64 -26.10 6.08
N GLU A 27 -3.39 -26.26 6.55
CA GLU A 27 -2.87 -25.52 7.70
C GLU A 27 -2.83 -24.02 7.40
N PHE A 28 -2.38 -23.64 6.21
CA PHE A 28 -2.32 -22.24 5.82
C PHE A 28 -3.71 -21.57 5.79
N ARG A 29 -4.75 -22.30 5.39
CA ARG A 29 -6.13 -21.79 5.39
C ARG A 29 -6.69 -21.48 6.78
N ARG A 30 -6.15 -22.09 7.84
CA ARG A 30 -6.60 -21.84 9.23
C ARG A 30 -6.33 -20.40 9.68
N TYR A 31 -5.41 -19.69 9.04
CA TYR A 31 -5.14 -18.28 9.31
C TYR A 31 -6.13 -17.31 8.63
N GLY A 32 -7.07 -17.82 7.81
CA GLY A 32 -8.01 -17.01 7.02
C GLY A 32 -9.41 -16.96 7.62
N VAL A 33 -9.53 -17.03 8.95
CA VAL A 33 -10.83 -16.93 9.65
C VAL A 33 -11.43 -15.52 9.45
N ASP A 34 -12.75 -15.43 9.33
CA ASP A 34 -13.49 -14.16 9.21
C ASP A 34 -13.14 -13.29 7.99
N GLN A 35 -13.10 -13.89 6.79
CA GLN A 35 -12.86 -13.18 5.52
C GLN A 35 -11.49 -12.49 5.42
N THR A 36 -10.52 -12.86 6.27
CA THR A 36 -9.15 -12.34 6.13
C THR A 36 -8.50 -12.84 4.85
N VAL A 37 -7.90 -11.91 4.13
CA VAL A 37 -7.22 -12.19 2.87
C VAL A 37 -5.83 -12.79 3.15
N LEU A 38 -5.72 -14.11 3.01
CA LEU A 38 -4.47 -14.86 3.22
C LEU A 38 -3.29 -14.33 2.39
N GLY A 39 -2.10 -14.34 2.98
CA GLY A 39 -0.90 -13.75 2.37
C GLY A 39 0.37 -13.94 3.20
N ARG A 40 1.42 -13.19 2.86
CA ARG A 40 2.77 -13.35 3.41
C ARG A 40 2.85 -13.24 4.94
N VAL A 41 2.06 -12.37 5.56
CA VAL A 41 2.03 -12.23 7.03
C VAL A 41 1.56 -13.53 7.68
N HIS A 42 0.55 -14.19 7.12
CA HIS A 42 0.06 -15.48 7.60
C HIS A 42 1.10 -16.60 7.40
N MET A 43 1.92 -16.54 6.34
CA MET A 43 3.03 -17.47 6.15
C MET A 43 4.13 -17.23 7.18
N ALA A 44 4.42 -15.96 7.51
CA ALA A 44 5.36 -15.60 8.55
C ALA A 44 4.88 -16.08 9.93
N LEU A 45 3.58 -15.98 10.22
CA LEU A 45 2.98 -16.54 11.44
C LEU A 45 3.19 -18.04 11.52
N TRP A 46 2.87 -18.78 10.45
CA TRP A 46 3.10 -20.23 10.41
C TRP A 46 4.58 -20.58 10.60
N LEU A 47 5.51 -19.83 10.00
CA LEU A 47 6.95 -20.06 10.16
C LEU A 47 7.44 -19.82 11.60
N VAL A 48 6.86 -18.85 12.30
CA VAL A 48 7.15 -18.61 13.72
C VAL A 48 6.61 -19.75 14.57
N GLU A 49 5.37 -20.16 14.32
CA GLU A 49 4.66 -21.16 15.12
C GLU A 49 5.20 -22.59 14.92
N TYR A 50 5.50 -22.97 13.68
CA TYR A 50 5.81 -24.35 13.31
C TYR A 50 7.23 -24.58 12.78
N ALA A 51 7.93 -23.53 12.36
CA ALA A 51 9.28 -23.64 11.78
C ALA A 51 10.38 -22.95 12.62
N GLY A 52 10.07 -22.53 13.84
CA GLY A 52 11.05 -22.01 14.82
C GLY A 52 11.63 -20.64 14.46
N PHE A 53 10.95 -19.84 13.63
CA PHE A 53 11.40 -18.47 13.37
C PHE A 53 11.20 -17.59 14.61
N PRO A 54 12.19 -16.73 14.97
CA PRO A 54 12.13 -15.96 16.22
C PRO A 54 11.13 -14.80 16.17
N SER A 55 10.73 -14.36 14.98
CA SER A 55 9.70 -13.32 14.80
C SER A 55 9.20 -13.28 13.35
N ILE A 56 8.03 -12.64 13.15
CA ILE A 56 7.50 -12.31 11.82
C ILE A 56 8.54 -11.53 11.01
N LYS A 57 9.18 -10.53 11.61
CA LYS A 57 10.19 -9.70 10.97
C LYS A 57 11.35 -10.55 10.42
N GLU A 58 11.78 -11.54 11.18
CA GLU A 58 12.87 -12.43 10.76
C GLU A 58 12.44 -13.38 9.64
N ALA A 59 11.21 -13.89 9.66
CA ALA A 59 10.64 -14.68 8.56
C ALA A 59 10.58 -13.87 7.25
N PHE A 60 10.17 -12.59 7.32
CA PHE A 60 10.24 -11.69 6.17
C PHE A 60 11.66 -11.48 5.67
N ARG A 61 12.58 -11.14 6.57
CA ARG A 61 13.98 -10.88 6.21
C ARG A 61 14.68 -12.06 5.54
N ARG A 62 14.40 -13.29 5.99
CA ARG A 62 15.07 -14.49 5.45
C ARG A 62 14.36 -15.09 4.23
N LEU A 63 13.03 -15.07 4.19
CA LEU A 63 12.26 -15.90 3.25
C LEU A 63 11.24 -15.14 2.39
N LEU A 64 10.58 -14.11 2.91
CA LEU A 64 9.33 -13.60 2.30
C LEU A 64 9.43 -12.18 1.70
N ASN A 65 10.53 -11.47 1.93
CA ASN A 65 10.81 -10.18 1.29
C ASN A 65 11.16 -10.31 -0.18
N GLU A 66 11.06 -9.20 -0.91
CA GLU A 66 11.53 -9.16 -2.29
C GLU A 66 13.00 -9.59 -2.39
N GLY A 67 13.30 -10.45 -3.36
CA GLY A 67 14.61 -11.09 -3.50
C GLY A 67 14.86 -12.31 -2.59
N CYS A 68 13.99 -12.60 -1.61
CA CYS A 68 14.15 -13.77 -0.75
C CYS A 68 13.65 -15.09 -1.40
N PRO A 69 14.14 -16.26 -0.96
CA PRO A 69 13.89 -17.54 -1.63
C PRO A 69 12.42 -17.92 -1.84
N ALA A 70 11.56 -17.63 -0.85
CA ALA A 70 10.15 -17.97 -0.91
C ALA A 70 9.26 -16.85 -1.48
N PHE A 71 9.83 -15.72 -1.90
CA PHE A 71 9.06 -14.63 -2.49
C PHE A 71 8.57 -14.97 -3.89
N VAL A 72 7.33 -14.57 -4.15
CA VAL A 72 6.70 -14.57 -5.47
C VAL A 72 6.08 -13.19 -5.68
N PRO A 73 6.44 -12.47 -6.77
CA PRO A 73 5.88 -11.16 -7.04
C PRO A 73 4.36 -11.24 -7.22
N ARG A 74 3.66 -10.18 -6.82
CA ARG A 74 2.23 -10.04 -7.13
C ARG A 74 2.12 -9.49 -8.55
N GLU A 75 1.29 -10.11 -9.38
CA GLU A 75 0.79 -9.42 -10.57
C GLU A 75 0.01 -8.18 -10.11
N LYS A 76 0.45 -7.01 -10.57
CA LYS A 76 -0.19 -5.73 -10.29
C LYS A 76 -0.92 -5.31 -11.55
N HIS A 77 -2.13 -4.78 -11.39
CA HIS A 77 -2.78 -4.03 -12.44
C HIS A 77 -2.02 -2.73 -12.70
N THR A 78 -2.05 -2.24 -13.94
CA THR A 78 -1.53 -0.89 -14.23
C THR A 78 -2.46 0.17 -13.64
N VAL A 79 -1.99 1.41 -13.52
CA VAL A 79 -2.81 2.51 -13.02
C VAL A 79 -4.01 2.73 -13.95
N GLU A 80 -3.79 2.65 -15.27
CA GLU A 80 -4.83 2.80 -16.30
C GLU A 80 -5.89 1.70 -16.22
N GLU A 81 -5.49 0.46 -15.97
CA GLU A 81 -6.43 -0.66 -15.80
C GLU A 81 -7.34 -0.42 -14.59
N VAL A 82 -6.75 0.00 -13.46
CA VAL A 82 -7.49 0.26 -12.22
C VAL A 82 -8.37 1.50 -12.37
N ALA A 83 -7.83 2.60 -12.89
CA ALA A 83 -8.57 3.84 -13.11
C ALA A 83 -9.75 3.63 -14.08
N GLY A 84 -9.52 2.89 -15.17
CA GLY A 84 -10.56 2.53 -16.12
C GLY A 84 -11.67 1.66 -15.49
N ALA A 85 -11.32 0.74 -14.59
CA ALA A 85 -12.31 -0.08 -13.88
C ALA A 85 -13.15 0.74 -12.88
N ILE A 86 -12.52 1.64 -12.13
CA ILE A 86 -13.20 2.57 -11.21
C ILE A 86 -14.15 3.49 -11.99
N ALA A 87 -13.67 4.08 -13.09
CA ALA A 87 -14.47 4.96 -13.95
C ALA A 87 -15.68 4.25 -14.55
N LYS A 88 -15.51 3.00 -15.04
CA LYS A 88 -16.62 2.16 -15.54
C LYS A 88 -17.67 1.85 -14.46
N SER A 89 -17.28 1.94 -13.19
CA SER A 89 -18.17 1.77 -12.04
C SER A 89 -18.81 3.09 -11.57
N GLY A 90 -18.54 4.21 -12.26
CA GLY A 90 -19.00 5.55 -11.89
C GLY A 90 -18.19 6.19 -10.75
N GLY A 91 -17.06 5.60 -10.37
CA GLY A 91 -16.20 6.12 -9.31
C GLY A 91 -15.16 7.13 -9.79
N VAL A 92 -14.48 7.75 -8.83
CA VAL A 92 -13.38 8.69 -9.03
C VAL A 92 -12.10 8.07 -8.48
N THR A 93 -11.04 8.03 -9.30
CA THR A 93 -9.75 7.46 -8.90
C THR A 93 -8.92 8.51 -8.18
N VAL A 94 -8.41 8.17 -7.00
CA VAL A 94 -7.56 9.02 -6.16
C VAL A 94 -6.25 8.31 -5.86
N LEU A 95 -5.13 9.03 -5.95
CA LEU A 95 -3.83 8.53 -5.54
C LEU A 95 -3.72 8.56 -4.00
N ALA A 96 -3.67 7.39 -3.39
CA ALA A 96 -3.55 7.26 -1.93
C ALA A 96 -2.12 7.56 -1.44
N HIS A 97 -2.04 8.23 -0.29
CA HIS A 97 -0.88 8.51 0.56
C HIS A 97 0.47 8.65 -0.18
N PRO A 98 0.61 9.58 -1.15
CA PRO A 98 1.80 9.70 -1.99
C PRO A 98 3.07 10.15 -1.25
N GLN A 99 2.96 10.70 -0.03
CA GLN A 99 4.12 10.97 0.82
C GLN A 99 4.97 9.71 1.09
N GLN A 100 4.36 8.52 1.05
CA GLN A 100 5.08 7.25 1.20
C GLN A 100 5.89 6.85 -0.05
N TYR A 101 5.67 7.49 -1.19
CA TYR A 101 6.32 7.13 -2.46
C TYR A 101 7.69 7.76 -2.66
N ARG A 102 8.19 8.50 -1.66
CA ARG A 102 9.48 9.19 -1.71
C ARG A 102 9.53 10.28 -2.79
N TRP A 103 8.38 10.78 -3.21
CA TRP A 103 8.29 11.85 -4.22
C TRP A 103 8.51 13.25 -3.63
N CYS A 104 8.51 13.35 -2.30
CA CYS A 104 8.70 14.58 -1.53
C CYS A 104 9.84 14.48 -0.48
N GLU A 105 10.82 13.58 -0.67
CA GLU A 105 11.88 13.33 0.34
C GLU A 105 12.68 14.59 0.72
N ASP A 106 12.91 15.52 -0.22
CA ASP A 106 13.55 16.81 0.05
C ASP A 106 12.61 17.98 -0.27
N ILE A 107 11.69 18.28 0.63
CA ILE A 107 10.67 19.32 0.41
C ILE A 107 11.23 20.74 0.19
N ASN A 108 12.48 20.99 0.59
CA ASN A 108 13.12 22.29 0.44
C ASN A 108 13.85 22.44 -0.91
N SER A 109 13.98 21.36 -1.65
CA SER A 109 14.59 21.36 -2.98
C SER A 109 13.58 21.84 -4.04
N PRO A 110 13.94 22.84 -4.88
CA PRO A 110 13.11 23.28 -6.00
C PRO A 110 12.76 22.16 -6.99
N GLU A 111 13.63 21.14 -7.09
CA GLU A 111 13.44 19.97 -7.95
C GLU A 111 12.31 19.06 -7.46
N THR A 112 11.97 19.10 -6.17
CA THR A 112 10.90 18.29 -5.59
C THR A 112 9.54 18.71 -6.14
N THR A 113 9.23 20.01 -6.19
CA THR A 113 7.96 20.49 -6.76
C THR A 113 7.82 20.09 -8.22
N GLN A 114 8.89 20.20 -9.01
CA GLN A 114 8.89 19.81 -10.42
C GLN A 114 8.67 18.30 -10.59
N SER A 115 9.37 17.49 -9.79
CA SER A 115 9.25 16.03 -9.81
C SER A 115 7.85 15.59 -9.41
N LEU A 116 7.29 16.17 -8.33
CA LEU A 116 5.94 15.89 -7.87
C LEU A 116 4.89 16.28 -8.91
N THR A 117 5.04 17.46 -9.53
CA THR A 117 4.16 17.91 -10.63
C THR A 117 4.17 16.92 -11.78
N ARG A 118 5.35 16.43 -12.16
CA ARG A 118 5.48 15.41 -13.21
C ARG A 118 4.79 14.11 -12.81
N CYS A 119 5.05 13.60 -11.60
CA CYS A 119 4.42 12.37 -11.11
C CYS A 119 2.90 12.46 -11.08
N PHE A 120 2.34 13.60 -10.63
CA PHE A 120 0.89 13.81 -10.58
C PHE A 120 0.30 13.96 -11.98
N SER A 121 0.97 14.69 -12.88
CA SER A 121 0.57 14.82 -14.30
C SER A 121 0.58 13.46 -15.02
N ASP A 122 1.61 12.65 -14.80
CA ASP A 122 1.69 11.28 -15.33
C ASP A 122 0.51 10.44 -14.80
N CYS A 123 0.21 10.50 -13.49
CA CYS A 123 -0.95 9.83 -12.91
C CYS A 123 -2.28 10.33 -13.50
N GLN A 124 -2.41 11.65 -13.72
CA GLN A 124 -3.58 12.25 -14.33
C GLN A 124 -3.80 11.75 -15.75
N SER A 125 -2.72 11.62 -16.54
CA SER A 125 -2.77 11.05 -17.88
C SER A 125 -3.24 9.59 -17.90
N MET A 126 -3.04 8.87 -16.79
CA MET A 126 -3.49 7.49 -16.57
C MET A 126 -4.93 7.38 -16.01
N GLY A 127 -5.63 8.51 -15.82
CA GLY A 127 -7.02 8.54 -15.34
C GLY A 127 -7.19 8.71 -13.83
N VAL A 128 -6.14 9.11 -13.11
CA VAL A 128 -6.23 9.53 -11.71
C VAL A 128 -6.74 10.97 -11.64
N LEU A 129 -7.79 11.21 -10.86
CA LEU A 129 -8.47 12.51 -10.80
C LEU A 129 -8.27 13.25 -9.48
N GLY A 130 -7.70 12.59 -8.48
CA GLY A 130 -7.42 13.19 -7.18
C GLY A 130 -6.18 12.64 -6.51
N VAL A 131 -5.79 13.30 -5.43
CA VAL A 131 -4.64 12.98 -4.60
C VAL A 131 -5.07 13.05 -3.13
N GLU A 132 -4.64 12.08 -2.32
CA GLU A 132 -4.73 12.17 -0.87
C GLU A 132 -3.63 13.09 -0.36
N CYS A 133 -3.94 14.38 -0.25
CA CYS A 133 -2.98 15.39 0.18
C CYS A 133 -2.84 15.43 1.71
N PHE A 134 -3.84 14.95 2.45
CA PHE A 134 -3.85 15.02 3.91
C PHE A 134 -3.91 13.62 4.50
N HIS A 135 -2.80 13.18 5.09
CA HIS A 135 -2.65 11.85 5.68
C HIS A 135 -1.77 11.96 6.93
N GLY A 136 -1.97 11.13 7.95
CA GLY A 136 -1.33 11.33 9.27
C GLY A 136 0.15 10.99 9.36
N GLN A 137 0.67 10.47 8.26
CA GLN A 137 2.11 10.27 8.09
C GLN A 137 2.73 11.34 7.18
N ALA A 138 1.91 12.24 6.62
CA ALA A 138 2.41 13.41 5.92
C ALA A 138 2.63 14.53 6.94
N SER A 139 3.76 15.23 6.85
CA SER A 139 3.98 16.47 7.56
C SER A 139 3.02 17.57 7.07
N GLN A 140 2.93 18.67 7.80
CA GLN A 140 2.13 19.82 7.38
C GLN A 140 2.65 20.41 6.07
N GLU A 141 3.97 20.48 5.93
CA GLU A 141 4.67 20.94 4.74
C GLU A 141 4.41 20.01 3.55
N GLU A 142 4.53 18.69 3.75
CA GLU A 142 4.21 17.69 2.70
C GLU A 142 2.77 17.83 2.23
N SER A 143 1.83 17.93 3.18
CA SER A 143 0.42 18.10 2.86
C SER A 143 0.15 19.39 2.08
N GLN A 144 0.79 20.49 2.48
CA GLN A 144 0.67 21.77 1.81
C GLN A 144 1.21 21.70 0.37
N LEU A 145 2.46 21.23 0.19
CA LEU A 145 3.07 21.09 -1.13
C LEU A 145 2.23 20.19 -2.05
N MET A 146 1.81 19.02 -1.58
CA MET A 146 0.98 18.11 -2.37
C MET A 146 -0.35 18.75 -2.76
N SER A 147 -0.98 19.49 -1.85
CA SER A 147 -2.24 20.19 -2.14
C SER A 147 -2.06 21.32 -3.16
N GLU A 148 -0.97 22.09 -3.10
CA GLU A 148 -0.67 23.17 -4.04
C GLU A 148 -0.42 22.62 -5.44
N VAL A 149 0.38 21.55 -5.57
CA VAL A 149 0.66 20.89 -6.85
C VAL A 149 -0.62 20.25 -7.43
N ALA A 150 -1.40 19.54 -6.61
CA ALA A 150 -2.65 18.92 -7.04
C ALA A 150 -3.66 19.96 -7.54
N LYS A 151 -3.84 21.08 -6.81
CA LYS A 151 -4.68 22.21 -7.23
C LYS A 151 -4.19 22.82 -8.54
N GLY A 152 -2.87 23.03 -8.69
CA GLY A 152 -2.27 23.55 -9.91
C GLY A 152 -2.53 22.70 -11.15
N LEU A 153 -2.73 21.38 -10.97
CA LEU A 153 -3.09 20.43 -12.03
C LEU A 153 -4.62 20.21 -12.17
N GLY A 154 -5.43 20.89 -11.36
CA GLY A 154 -6.88 20.72 -11.34
C GLY A 154 -7.35 19.36 -10.77
N MET A 155 -6.53 18.71 -9.95
CA MET A 155 -6.85 17.44 -9.30
C MET A 155 -7.60 17.67 -7.98
N ILE A 156 -8.44 16.71 -7.61
CA ILE A 156 -9.20 16.74 -6.34
C ILE A 156 -8.26 16.45 -5.16
N CYS A 157 -8.23 17.32 -4.15
CA CYS A 157 -7.54 17.04 -2.89
C CYS A 157 -8.46 16.26 -1.94
N THR A 158 -7.94 15.18 -1.36
CA THR A 158 -8.65 14.33 -0.40
C THR A 158 -7.86 14.13 0.89
N ALA A 159 -8.53 13.59 1.90
CA ALA A 159 -7.98 13.31 3.22
C ALA A 159 -8.40 11.91 3.68
N GLY A 160 -7.50 11.19 4.35
CA GLY A 160 -7.80 9.86 4.88
C GLY A 160 -6.88 9.48 6.03
N SER A 161 -7.46 8.77 6.99
CA SER A 161 -6.73 8.34 8.18
C SER A 161 -5.92 7.06 7.97
N ASP A 162 -6.21 6.30 6.92
CA ASP A 162 -5.68 4.95 6.70
C ASP A 162 -5.77 4.06 7.97
N SER A 163 -6.88 4.20 8.72
CA SER A 163 -7.04 3.54 10.01
C SER A 163 -7.15 2.03 9.88
N HIS A 164 -6.41 1.32 10.73
CA HIS A 164 -6.39 -0.13 10.85
C HIS A 164 -6.92 -0.63 12.20
N GLY A 165 -7.44 0.25 13.06
CA GLY A 165 -8.08 -0.09 14.33
C GLY A 165 -7.28 0.31 15.57
N ARG A 166 -7.62 -0.26 16.74
CA ARG A 166 -7.29 0.28 18.08
C ARG A 166 -5.80 0.42 18.44
N ASP A 167 -4.88 -0.16 17.68
CA ASP A 167 -3.42 -0.08 17.91
C ASP A 167 -2.70 0.80 16.86
N ASP A 168 -3.44 1.55 16.04
CA ASP A 168 -2.84 2.39 15.01
C ASP A 168 -2.31 3.74 15.55
N GLN A 169 -1.16 4.17 15.03
CA GLN A 169 -0.60 5.51 15.27
C GLN A 169 -1.32 6.60 14.45
N HIS A 170 -2.49 6.26 13.88
CA HIS A 170 -3.27 7.11 12.98
C HIS A 170 -4.43 7.83 13.70
N ALA A 171 -4.73 7.46 14.95
CA ALA A 171 -5.84 7.96 15.75
C ALA A 171 -5.80 9.46 16.13
N HIS A 172 -4.67 10.15 15.92
CA HIS A 172 -4.46 11.53 16.39
C HIS A 172 -4.70 12.62 15.33
N MET A 173 -5.21 12.29 14.15
CA MET A 173 -5.12 13.19 12.98
C MET A 173 -6.18 14.28 12.83
N TYR A 174 -7.45 13.94 13.10
CA TYR A 174 -8.57 14.81 12.78
C TYR A 174 -9.35 15.08 14.06
N GLU A 175 -8.99 16.15 14.75
CA GLU A 175 -9.80 16.71 15.81
C GLU A 175 -10.84 17.65 15.19
N GLY A 176 -11.89 18.01 15.93
CA GLY A 176 -12.94 18.90 15.43
C GLY A 176 -12.46 20.27 14.93
N GLY A 177 -11.19 20.63 15.13
CA GLY A 177 -10.55 21.86 14.66
C GLY A 177 -9.54 21.70 13.53
N THR A 178 -9.35 20.51 12.93
CA THR A 178 -8.38 20.34 11.83
C THR A 178 -8.81 21.16 10.61
N VAL A 179 -7.97 22.11 10.20
CA VAL A 179 -8.19 22.96 9.03
C VAL A 179 -7.48 22.37 7.83
N PHE A 180 -8.26 21.85 6.89
CA PHE A 180 -7.78 21.55 5.55
C PHE A 180 -7.82 22.87 4.77
N ASN A 181 -6.68 23.51 4.52
CA ASN A 181 -6.60 24.72 3.69
C ASN A 181 -6.95 24.38 2.23
N LEU A 182 -8.24 24.15 1.98
CA LEU A 182 -8.80 23.75 0.68
C LEU A 182 -9.17 24.96 -0.20
N ASP A 183 -9.08 26.17 0.34
CA ASP A 183 -9.34 27.45 -0.35
C ASP A 183 -8.55 27.61 -1.65
#